data_AF-W9B2C8-F1
#
_entry.id   AF-W9B2C8-F1
#
_cell.length_a   1.000
_cell.length_b   1.000
_cell.length_c   1.000
_cell.angle_alpha   90.00
_cell.angle_beta   90.00
_cell.angle_gamma   90.00
#
_symmetry.space_group_name_H-M   'P 1'
#
loop_
_entity.id
_entity.type
_entity.pdbx_description
1 polymer ?
#
loop_
_entity_poly.entity_id
_entity_poly.type
_entity_poly.pdbx_seq_one_letter_code
_entity_poly.pdbx_strand_id
1 'polypeptide(L)'
;MSAGLLPADGARWSPVTTGESGASVFRDPDGSRYAKVVPLEQTAELADERDRIAWLGDAGIPVGAVLDWHSTDDGACLVTRAVAGVAADQLDAGSLGAVWPAITDLVRRLHDTAPPAAPSTEGWP
;
A
#
# COMPACT_ATOMS: atom_id res chain seq x y z
N MET A 1 -6.68 -17.18 10.06
CA MET A 1 -5.64 -16.75 11.02
C MET A 1 -4.40 -16.46 10.21
N SER A 2 -4.04 -15.19 10.02
CA SER A 2 -3.08 -14.75 8.99
C SER A 2 -1.73 -14.29 9.55
N ALA A 3 -1.49 -14.49 10.85
CA ALA A 3 -0.27 -14.02 11.54
C ALA A 3 1.01 -14.77 11.08
N GLY A 4 0.88 -15.97 10.51
CA GLY A 4 2.01 -16.74 9.98
C GLY A 4 2.65 -16.14 8.73
N LEU A 5 1.97 -15.21 8.06
CA LEU A 5 2.47 -14.48 6.89
C LEU A 5 3.15 -13.15 7.27
N LEU A 6 3.23 -12.79 8.55
CA LEU A 6 3.94 -11.59 8.94
C LEU A 6 5.46 -11.81 8.90
N PRO A 7 6.24 -10.75 8.65
CA PRO A 7 7.70 -10.86 8.68
C PRO A 7 8.23 -11.50 9.96
N ALA A 8 9.11 -12.48 9.82
CA ALA A 8 9.78 -13.18 10.92
C ALA A 8 11.00 -12.40 11.46
N ASP A 9 10.90 -11.07 11.54
CA ASP A 9 11.98 -10.16 11.96
C ASP A 9 11.97 -9.87 13.47
N GLY A 10 11.06 -10.51 14.22
CA GLY A 10 10.91 -10.33 15.66
C GLY A 10 10.11 -9.08 16.07
N ALA A 11 9.60 -8.30 15.11
CA ALA A 11 8.78 -7.14 15.41
C ALA A 11 7.38 -7.54 15.93
N ARG A 12 6.87 -6.80 16.91
CA ARG A 12 5.51 -7.00 17.45
C ARG A 12 4.49 -6.22 16.64
N TRP A 13 4.12 -6.77 15.48
CA TRP A 13 3.07 -6.23 14.62
C TRP A 13 1.73 -6.08 15.36
N SER A 14 1.08 -4.93 15.19
CA SER A 14 -0.21 -4.62 15.80
C SER A 14 -1.25 -4.39 14.70
N PRO A 15 -2.47 -4.95 14.83
CA PRO A 15 -3.49 -4.80 13.79
C PRO A 15 -3.96 -3.35 13.67
N VAL A 16 -4.16 -2.91 12.44
CA VAL A 16 -4.76 -1.63 12.09
C VAL A 16 -6.20 -1.91 11.70
N THR A 17 -7.14 -1.47 12.53
CA THR A 17 -8.58 -1.76 12.37
C THR A 17 -9.32 -0.71 11.55
N THR A 18 -8.62 0.33 11.10
CA THR A 18 -9.17 1.38 10.24
C THR A 18 -8.96 0.99 8.78
N GLY A 19 -10.04 0.70 8.05
CA GLY A 19 -10.03 0.36 6.64
C GLY A 19 -11.18 -0.56 6.27
N GLU A 20 -11.67 -0.44 5.03
CA GLU A 20 -12.79 -1.26 4.52
C GLU A 20 -12.32 -2.47 3.68
N SER A 21 -11.04 -2.82 3.75
CA SER A 21 -10.52 -3.96 3.00
C SER A 21 -10.82 -5.26 3.74
N GLY A 22 -11.16 -6.32 2.99
CA GLY A 22 -11.17 -7.70 3.51
C GLY A 22 -9.77 -8.24 3.89
N ALA A 23 -8.72 -7.46 3.65
CA ALA A 23 -7.34 -7.75 4.03
C ALA A 23 -7.07 -7.41 5.51
N SER A 24 -6.13 -8.14 6.12
CA SER A 24 -5.61 -7.78 7.45
C SER A 24 -4.41 -6.85 7.31
N VAL A 25 -4.49 -5.67 7.90
CA VAL A 25 -3.39 -4.69 7.90
C VAL A 25 -2.77 -4.62 9.29
N PHE A 26 -1.44 -4.55 9.34
CA PHE A 26 -0.66 -4.47 10.57
C PHE A 26 0.35 -3.34 10.46
N ARG A 27 0.69 -2.78 11.62
CA ARG A 27 1.73 -1.74 11.75
C ARG A 27 2.80 -2.23 12.71
N ASP A 28 4.06 -1.94 12.40
CA ASP A 28 5.16 -2.27 13.29
C ASP A 28 5.24 -1.33 14.51
N PRO A 29 6.03 -1.66 15.54
CA PRO A 29 6.04 -0.92 16.80
C PRO A 29 6.48 0.55 16.69
N ASP A 30 7.43 0.87 15.80
CA ASP A 30 7.89 2.23 15.58
C ASP A 30 7.02 3.00 14.57
N GLY A 31 6.09 2.28 13.92
CA GLY A 31 5.13 2.82 12.98
C GLY A 31 5.73 3.22 11.65
N SER A 32 6.93 2.75 11.33
CA SER A 32 7.66 3.01 10.10
C SER A 32 7.27 2.08 8.96
N ARG A 33 6.58 0.97 9.24
CA ARG A 33 6.16 -0.03 8.25
C ARG A 33 4.72 -0.50 8.46
N TYR A 34 4.10 -0.85 7.35
CA TYR A 34 2.82 -1.53 7.31
C TYR A 34 2.97 -2.88 6.61
N ALA A 35 2.28 -3.90 7.10
CA ALA A 35 2.14 -5.19 6.46
C ALA A 35 0.67 -5.42 6.10
N LYS A 36 0.37 -5.65 4.83
CA LYS A 36 -0.96 -6.05 4.35
C LYS A 36 -0.93 -7.52 4.02
N VAL A 37 -1.82 -8.29 4.65
CA VAL A 37 -1.89 -9.74 4.54
C VAL A 37 -3.26 -10.14 3.99
N VAL A 38 -3.25 -11.01 2.99
CA VAL A 38 -4.45 -11.53 2.32
C VAL A 38 -4.42 -13.06 2.25
N PRO A 39 -5.59 -13.73 2.20
CA PRO A 39 -5.65 -15.16 1.92
C PRO A 39 -5.29 -15.47 0.46
N LEU A 40 -5.06 -16.75 0.14
CA LEU A 40 -4.61 -17.21 -1.17
C LEU A 40 -5.40 -16.61 -2.34
N GLU A 41 -6.73 -16.55 -2.22
CA GLU A 41 -7.64 -16.10 -3.28
C GLU A 41 -7.44 -14.63 -3.68
N GLN A 42 -6.86 -13.82 -2.79
CA GLN A 42 -6.61 -12.39 -2.98
C GLN A 42 -5.12 -12.08 -3.28
N THR A 43 -4.28 -13.10 -3.42
CA THR A 43 -2.84 -12.93 -3.66
C THR A 43 -2.55 -12.15 -4.95
N ALA A 44 -3.29 -12.43 -6.02
CA ALA A 44 -3.14 -11.72 -7.30
C ALA A 44 -3.48 -10.22 -7.17
N GLU A 45 -4.59 -9.90 -6.48
CA GLU A 45 -4.98 -8.50 -6.26
C GLU A 45 -3.95 -7.73 -5.43
N LEU A 46 -3.33 -8.39 -4.43
CA LEU A 46 -2.27 -7.80 -3.62
C LEU A 46 -0.94 -7.67 -4.40
N ALA A 47 -0.65 -8.58 -5.33
CA ALA A 47 0.48 -8.44 -6.25
C ALA A 47 0.29 -7.26 -7.20
N ASP A 48 -0.92 -7.07 -7.74
CA ASP A 48 -1.24 -5.89 -8.55
C ASP A 48 -1.10 -4.59 -7.74
N GLU A 49 -1.44 -4.62 -6.44
CA GLU A 49 -1.23 -3.47 -5.54
C GLU A 49 0.25 -3.16 -5.34
N ARG A 50 1.09 -4.18 -5.10
CA ARG A 50 2.55 -4.05 -5.04
C ARG A 50 3.07 -3.38 -6.31
N ASP A 51 2.63 -3.85 -7.48
CA ASP A 51 3.11 -3.36 -8.77
C ASP A 51 2.66 -1.92 -9.04
N ARG A 52 1.40 -1.58 -8.70
CA ARG A 52 0.91 -0.19 -8.75
C ARG A 52 1.72 0.74 -7.83
N ILE A 53 2.06 0.30 -6.62
CA ILE A 53 2.87 1.09 -5.68
C ILE A 53 4.28 1.33 -6.23
N ALA A 54 4.94 0.28 -6.75
CA ALA A 54 6.27 0.41 -7.33
C ALA A 54 6.25 1.39 -8.53
N TRP A 55 5.30 1.21 -9.44
CA TRP A 55 5.13 2.08 -10.60
C TRP A 55 4.87 3.56 -10.22
N LEU A 56 3.99 3.82 -9.23
CA LEU A 56 3.74 5.18 -8.73
C LEU A 56 5.01 5.81 -8.13
N GLY A 57 5.80 5.01 -7.39
CA GLY A 57 7.07 5.44 -6.84
C GLY A 57 8.07 5.85 -7.93
N ASP A 58 8.19 5.04 -8.98
CA ASP A 58 9.06 5.33 -10.14
C ASP A 58 8.59 6.56 -10.92
N ALA A 59 7.28 6.82 -10.96
CA ALA A 59 6.69 8.03 -11.54
C ALA A 59 6.88 9.29 -10.65
N GLY A 60 7.51 9.18 -9.49
CA GLY A 60 7.75 10.30 -8.56
C GLY A 60 6.52 10.71 -7.76
N ILE A 61 5.48 9.86 -7.70
CA ILE A 61 4.32 10.07 -6.83
C ILE A 61 4.69 9.60 -5.41
N PRO A 62 4.48 10.43 -4.37
CA PRO A 62 4.81 10.06 -3.00
C PRO A 62 3.89 8.95 -2.48
N VAL A 63 4.36 7.71 -2.57
CA VAL A 63 3.72 6.51 -2.02
C VAL A 63 4.64 5.80 -1.03
N GLY A 64 4.10 4.85 -0.27
CA GLY A 64 4.92 3.97 0.58
C GLY A 64 5.80 3.09 -0.29
N ALA A 65 7.10 3.00 -0.01
CA ALA A 65 7.99 2.12 -0.78
C ALA A 65 7.74 0.66 -0.41
N VAL A 66 7.71 -0.25 -1.40
CA VAL A 66 7.72 -1.69 -1.15
C VAL A 66 9.05 -2.06 -0.49
N LEU A 67 8.97 -2.66 0.70
CA LEU A 67 10.14 -3.11 1.47
C LEU A 67 10.33 -4.61 1.36
N ASP A 68 9.23 -5.37 1.30
CA ASP A 68 9.26 -6.82 1.19
C ASP A 68 7.94 -7.34 0.58
N TRP A 69 8.03 -8.49 -0.08
CA TRP A 69 6.90 -9.22 -0.66
C TRP A 69 7.16 -10.71 -0.55
N HIS A 70 6.17 -11.46 -0.05
CA HIS A 70 6.19 -12.90 -0.15
C HIS A 70 4.77 -13.48 -0.24
N SER A 71 4.70 -14.68 -0.82
CA SER A 71 3.46 -15.44 -0.98
C SER A 71 3.72 -16.92 -0.70
N THR A 72 2.74 -17.59 -0.12
CA THR A 72 2.71 -19.02 0.17
C THR A 72 1.38 -19.62 -0.28
N ASP A 73 1.20 -20.93 -0.11
CA ASP A 73 -0.08 -21.59 -0.35
C ASP A 73 -1.21 -21.12 0.60
N ASP A 74 -0.88 -20.39 1.66
CA ASP A 74 -1.85 -19.84 2.62
C ASP A 74 -2.28 -18.39 2.29
N GLY A 75 -1.55 -17.70 1.41
CA GLY A 75 -1.80 -16.28 1.12
C GLY A 75 -0.54 -15.47 0.82
N ALA A 76 -0.63 -14.16 0.97
CA ALA A 76 0.48 -13.26 0.70
C ALA A 76 0.58 -12.10 1.69
N CYS A 77 1.79 -11.56 1.81
CA CYS A 77 2.10 -10.38 2.61
C CYS A 77 2.91 -9.38 1.79
N LEU A 78 2.43 -8.13 1.78
CA LEU A 78 3.11 -6.96 1.23
C LEU A 78 3.54 -6.04 2.38
N VAL A 79 4.84 -5.78 2.50
CA VAL A 79 5.37 -4.83 3.48
C VAL A 79 5.76 -3.53 2.79
N THR A 80 5.23 -2.41 3.28
CA THR A 80 5.53 -1.07 2.77
C THR A 80 6.04 -0.15 3.85
N ARG A 81 6.90 0.80 3.47
CA ARG A 81 7.31 1.91 4.32
C ARG A 81 6.12 2.85 4.51
N ALA A 82 5.89 3.28 5.75
CA ALA A 82 4.90 4.29 6.07
C ALA A 82 5.20 5.62 5.34
N VAL A 83 4.15 6.26 4.83
CA VAL A 83 4.24 7.64 4.34
C VAL A 83 4.24 8.55 5.55
N ALA A 84 5.32 9.31 5.73
CA ALA A 84 5.43 10.26 6.84
C ALA A 84 4.40 11.39 6.68
N GLY A 85 3.63 11.65 7.74
CA GLY A 85 2.63 12.72 7.74
C GLY A 85 1.42 12.39 8.59
N VAL A 86 0.39 13.22 8.43
CA VAL A 86 -0.93 13.04 9.05
C VAL A 86 -1.92 12.77 7.92
N ALA A 87 -2.79 11.78 8.10
CA ALA A 87 -3.82 11.46 7.13
C ALA A 87 -4.81 12.64 7.02
N ALA A 88 -5.25 12.96 5.81
CA ALA A 88 -6.05 14.17 5.56
C ALA A 88 -7.41 14.17 6.29
N ASP A 89 -7.96 12.99 6.60
CA ASP A 89 -9.19 12.80 7.39
C ASP A 89 -9.01 13.12 8.88
N GLN A 90 -7.76 13.23 9.35
CA GLN A 90 -7.42 13.57 10.72
C GLN A 90 -7.11 15.07 10.90
N LEU A 91 -7.10 15.85 9.82
CA LEU A 91 -6.86 17.29 9.89
C LEU A 91 -8.14 18.03 10.29
N ASP A 92 -7.98 19.08 11.11
CA ASP A 92 -9.06 20.05 11.31
C ASP A 92 -9.30 20.86 10.02
N ALA A 93 -10.46 21.54 9.94
CA ALA A 93 -10.86 22.27 8.74
C ALA A 93 -9.88 23.39 8.33
N GLY A 94 -9.23 24.05 9.28
CA GLY A 94 -8.25 25.10 8.99
C GLY A 94 -6.97 24.52 8.39
N SER A 95 -6.46 23.44 9.00
CA SER A 95 -5.30 22.70 8.50
C SER A 95 -5.57 22.08 7.13
N LEU A 96 -6.75 21.49 6.91
CA LEU A 96 -7.16 20.93 5.63
C LEU A 96 -7.23 22.01 4.54
N GLY A 97 -7.80 23.18 4.86
CA GLY A 97 -7.84 24.32 3.95
C GLY A 97 -6.44 24.81 3.55
N ALA A 98 -5.50 24.83 4.49
CA ALA A 98 -4.12 25.23 4.23
C ALA A 98 -3.37 24.25 3.30
N VAL A 99 -3.63 22.95 3.39
CA VAL A 99 -2.97 21.93 2.55
C VAL A 99 -3.72 21.60 1.25
N TRP A 100 -4.94 22.14 1.07
CA TRP A 100 -5.77 21.86 -0.10
C TRP A 100 -5.06 22.07 -1.45
N PRO A 101 -4.28 23.16 -1.67
CA PRO A 101 -3.54 23.32 -2.92
C PRO A 101 -2.57 22.15 -3.18
N ALA A 102 -1.85 21.70 -2.14
CA ALA A 102 -0.91 20.59 -2.26
C ALA A 102 -1.61 19.26 -2.58
N ILE A 103 -2.81 19.03 -2.02
CA ILE A 103 -3.64 17.86 -2.36
C ILE A 103 -4.05 17.93 -3.85
N THR A 104 -4.55 19.08 -4.31
CA THR A 104 -4.97 19.23 -5.71
C THR A 104 -3.82 19.09 -6.70
N ASP A 105 -2.62 19.59 -6.36
CA ASP A 105 -1.42 19.43 -7.18
C ASP A 105 -0.94 17.98 -7.22
N LEU A 106 -1.05 17.23 -6.12
CA LEU A 106 -0.74 15.80 -6.11
C LEU A 106 -1.71 15.02 -6.99
N VAL A 107 -3.02 15.27 -6.89
CA VAL A 107 -4.03 14.62 -7.73
C VAL A 107 -3.83 14.95 -9.21
N ARG A 108 -3.51 16.20 -9.53
CA ARG A 108 -3.19 16.60 -10.91
C ARG A 108 -1.96 15.85 -11.43
N ARG A 109 -0.86 15.81 -10.67
CA ARG A 109 0.33 15.04 -11.05
C ARG A 109 0.01 13.56 -11.28
N LEU A 110 -0.84 12.97 -10.45
CA LEU A 110 -1.29 11.59 -10.62
C LEU A 110 -2.05 11.43 -11.94
N HIS A 111 -2.98 12.31 -12.28
CA HIS A 111 -3.70 12.26 -13.57
C HIS A 111 -2.79 12.47 -14.79
N ASP A 112 -1.69 13.19 -14.62
CA ASP A 112 -0.71 13.42 -15.68
C ASP A 112 0.23 12.20 -15.89
N THR A 113 0.20 11.20 -15.00
CA THR A 113 0.99 9.96 -15.18
C THR A 113 0.37 9.07 -16.26
N ALA A 114 1.18 8.66 -17.24
CA ALA A 114 0.76 7.65 -18.21
C ALA A 114 0.60 6.30 -17.51
N PRO A 115 -0.55 5.60 -17.64
CA PRO A 115 -0.75 4.34 -16.95
C PRO A 115 0.36 3.34 -17.30
N PRO A 116 0.69 2.40 -16.39
CA PRO A 116 1.65 1.35 -16.71
C PRO A 116 1.18 0.65 -17.99
N ALA A 117 2.12 0.35 -18.90
CA ALA A 117 1.80 -0.43 -20.08
C ALA A 117 1.08 -1.71 -19.61
N ALA A 118 -0.14 -1.93 -20.11
CA ALA A 118 -0.85 -3.17 -19.83
C ALA A 118 0.07 -4.34 -20.22
N PRO A 119 0.16 -5.42 -19.41
CA PRO A 119 0.91 -6.59 -19.84
C PRO A 119 0.39 -7.02 -21.22
N SER A 120 1.32 -7.25 -22.16
CA SER A 120 0.99 -7.78 -23.47
C SER A 120 0.17 -9.06 -23.26
N THR A 121 -1.09 -9.05 -23.69
CA THR A 121 -1.92 -10.25 -23.80
C THR A 121 -1.37 -11.12 -24.92
N GLU A 122 -0.24 -11.76 -24.65
CA GLU A 122 0.31 -12.79 -25.52
C GLU A 122 -0.37 -14.12 -25.17
N GLY A 123 -1.35 -14.49 -25.99
CA GLY A 123 -1.78 -15.87 -26.17
C GLY A 123 -2.91 -16.36 -25.26
N TRP A 124 -4.15 -16.16 -25.69
CA TRP A 124 -5.23 -17.10 -25.39
C TRP A 124 -5.11 -18.30 -26.35
N PRO A 125 -4.91 -19.55 -25.88
CA PRO A 125 -5.28 -20.74 -26.63
C PRO A 125 -6.81 -20.99 -26.57
#